data_AF-A0A8K0NZX9-F1
#
_entry.id   AF-A0A8K0NZX9-F1
#
_cell.length_a   1.000
_cell.length_b   1.000
_cell.length_c   1.000
_cell.angle_alpha   90.00
_cell.angle_beta   90.00
_cell.angle_gamma   90.00
#
_symmetry.space_group_name_H-M   'P 1'
#
loop_
_entity.id
_entity.type
_entity.pdbx_description
1 polymer ?
#
loop_
_entity_poly.entity_id
_entity_poly.type
_entity_poly.pdbx_seq_one_letter_code
_entity_poly.pdbx_strand_id
1 'polypeptide(L)'
;MLRHLLEVKTSLTLALTCLPRSPPALTNRQWEILEDCIPLLNPLEELNTELSSDKYVTSSVIIPLIMGAQHLVMNSKPAATVGERLKEVLLENFSKRLSPYEKQVIPSSATILDPQFKKIAFGLEENASEAYNRIQDEADALHLRENVGVSTSEEEIPTSTSKESSLWSFFKKKNCR
;
A
#
# COMPACT_ATOMS: atom_id res chain seq x y z
N MET A 1 8.96 -7.68 -16.99
CA MET A 1 9.36 -7.57 -18.42
C MET A 1 10.66 -6.80 -18.63
N LEU A 2 10.78 -5.55 -18.17
CA LEU A 2 11.98 -4.73 -18.40
C LEU A 2 13.26 -5.32 -17.77
N ARG A 3 13.17 -5.84 -16.54
CA ARG A 3 14.27 -6.58 -15.91
C ARG A 3 14.74 -7.76 -16.77
N HIS A 4 13.80 -8.57 -17.25
CA HIS A 4 14.10 -9.72 -18.10
C HIS A 4 14.74 -9.32 -19.44
N LEU A 5 14.30 -8.20 -20.04
CA LEU A 5 14.93 -7.67 -21.25
C LEU A 5 16.41 -7.34 -21.04
N LEU A 6 16.76 -6.86 -19.84
CA LEU A 6 18.13 -6.54 -19.44
C LEU A 6 18.96 -7.82 -19.19
N GLU A 7 18.37 -8.85 -18.60
CA GLU A 7 19.00 -10.16 -18.42
C GLU A 7 19.38 -10.81 -19.75
N VAL A 8 18.52 -10.69 -20.77
CA VAL A 8 18.70 -11.29 -22.10
C VAL A 8 19.47 -10.36 -23.06
N LYS A 9 19.98 -9.21 -22.59
CA LYS A 9 20.67 -8.18 -23.40
C LYS A 9 21.70 -8.77 -24.36
N THR A 10 22.59 -9.63 -23.89
CA THR A 10 23.69 -10.22 -24.69
C THR A 10 23.17 -11.15 -25.78
N SER A 11 22.30 -12.10 -25.43
CA SER A 11 21.69 -13.03 -26.37
C SER A 11 20.81 -12.32 -27.40
N LEU A 12 20.08 -11.29 -26.98
CA LEU A 12 19.25 -10.48 -27.85
C LEU A 12 20.10 -9.68 -28.84
N THR A 13 21.14 -8.98 -28.38
CA THR A 13 22.02 -8.21 -29.28
C THR A 13 22.67 -9.12 -30.31
N LEU A 14 23.15 -10.30 -29.92
CA LEU A 14 23.74 -11.28 -30.85
C LEU A 14 22.70 -11.76 -31.88
N ALA A 15 21.52 -12.17 -31.44
CA ALA A 15 20.46 -12.63 -32.33
C ALA A 15 20.07 -11.54 -33.35
N LEU A 16 19.88 -10.30 -32.91
CA LEU A 16 19.53 -9.18 -33.77
C LEU A 16 20.63 -8.88 -34.81
N THR A 17 21.91 -9.09 -34.47
CA THR A 17 23.02 -8.92 -35.43
C THR A 17 23.14 -10.06 -36.45
N CYS A 18 22.69 -11.26 -36.11
CA CYS A 18 22.80 -12.43 -37.00
C CYS A 18 21.62 -12.56 -37.99
N LEU A 19 20.50 -11.86 -37.76
CA LEU A 19 19.30 -12.01 -38.57
C LEU A 19 19.26 -10.99 -39.74
N PRO A 20 19.10 -11.44 -41.00
CA PRO A 20 19.17 -10.57 -42.19
C PRO A 20 17.99 -9.59 -42.36
N ARG A 21 16.93 -9.72 -41.56
CA ARG A 21 15.72 -8.88 -41.58
C ARG A 21 15.33 -8.37 -40.20
N SER A 22 16.31 -8.24 -39.31
CA SER A 22 16.10 -7.82 -37.93
C SER A 22 15.84 -6.32 -37.81
N PRO A 23 14.99 -5.88 -36.87
CA PRO A 23 14.99 -4.49 -36.42
C PRO A 23 16.37 -4.10 -35.83
N PRO A 24 16.70 -2.79 -35.84
CA PRO A 24 17.97 -2.32 -35.28
C PRO A 24 18.05 -2.64 -33.79
N ALA A 25 19.23 -3.05 -33.34
CA ALA A 25 19.49 -3.29 -31.92
C ALA A 25 19.38 -1.99 -31.11
N LEU A 26 19.02 -2.13 -29.84
CA LEU A 26 18.97 -1.02 -28.89
C LEU A 26 20.37 -0.39 -28.75
N THR A 27 20.42 0.93 -28.77
CA THR A 27 21.65 1.71 -28.56
C THR A 27 22.09 1.63 -27.10
N ASN A 28 23.38 1.80 -26.81
CA ASN A 28 23.90 1.85 -25.43
C ASN A 28 23.13 2.83 -24.53
N ARG A 29 22.80 4.03 -25.04
CA ARG A 29 21.98 5.02 -24.31
C ARG A 29 20.60 4.49 -23.92
N GLN A 30 19.97 3.66 -24.75
CA GLN A 30 18.66 3.08 -24.45
C GLN A 30 18.77 2.00 -23.38
N TRP A 31 19.88 1.25 -23.34
CA TRP A 31 20.17 0.33 -22.25
C TRP A 31 20.40 1.07 -20.93
N GLU A 32 21.16 2.17 -20.94
CA GLU A 32 21.36 3.02 -19.75
C GLU A 32 20.04 3.57 -19.20
N ILE A 33 19.14 4.04 -20.08
CA ILE A 33 17.79 4.48 -19.67
C ILE A 33 17.00 3.32 -19.03
N LEU A 34 17.12 2.10 -19.56
CA LEU A 34 16.43 0.93 -19.00
C LEU A 34 16.97 0.58 -17.61
N GLU A 35 18.29 0.66 -17.43
CA GLU A 35 18.99 0.44 -16.16
C GLU A 35 18.53 1.45 -15.10
N ASP A 36 18.26 2.70 -15.48
CA ASP A 36 17.71 3.73 -14.59
C ASP A 36 16.20 3.56 -14.27
N CYS A 37 15.40 3.10 -15.24
CA CYS A 37 13.95 2.96 -15.07
C CYS A 37 13.57 1.81 -14.13
N ILE A 38 14.32 0.70 -14.13
CA ILE A 38 14.02 -0.46 -13.28
C ILE A 38 13.97 -0.12 -11.79
N PRO A 39 15.00 0.50 -11.16
CA PRO A 39 14.95 0.82 -9.74
C PRO A 39 13.85 1.83 -9.39
N LEU A 40 13.42 2.68 -10.33
CA LEU A 40 12.28 3.58 -10.14
C LEU A 40 10.93 2.86 -10.15
N LEU A 41 10.81 1.76 -10.91
CA LEU A 41 9.59 0.98 -11.04
C LEU A 41 9.47 -0.17 -10.03
N ASN A 42 10.59 -0.65 -9.46
CA ASN A 42 10.59 -1.71 -8.46
C ASN A 42 9.66 -1.43 -7.25
N PRO A 43 9.60 -0.21 -6.67
CA PRO A 43 8.70 0.06 -5.54
C PRO A 43 7.21 -0.15 -5.89
N LEU A 44 6.82 0.06 -7.16
CA LEU A 44 5.46 -0.21 -7.62
C LEU A 44 5.19 -1.71 -7.80
N GLU A 45 6.19 -2.47 -8.24
CA GLU A 45 6.10 -3.92 -8.33
C GLU A 45 5.95 -4.53 -6.93
N GLU A 46 6.78 -4.11 -5.97
CA GLU A 46 6.67 -4.53 -4.57
C GLU A 46 5.32 -4.15 -3.98
N LEU A 47 4.89 -2.89 -4.15
CA LEU A 47 3.57 -2.41 -3.71
C LEU A 47 2.43 -3.28 -4.27
N ASN A 48 2.43 -3.55 -5.58
CA ASN A 48 1.40 -4.37 -6.21
C ASN A 48 1.46 -5.83 -5.77
N THR A 49 2.65 -6.37 -5.56
CA THR A 49 2.84 -7.76 -5.11
C THR A 49 2.30 -7.93 -3.70
N GLU A 50 2.62 -7.00 -2.81
CA GLU A 50 2.06 -6.97 -1.46
C GLU A 50 0.53 -6.80 -1.52
N LEU A 51 0.01 -5.84 -2.28
CA LEU A 51 -1.44 -5.60 -2.41
C LEU A 51 -2.22 -6.74 -3.05
N SER A 52 -1.60 -7.53 -3.92
CA SER A 52 -2.21 -8.70 -4.56
C SER A 52 -2.05 -9.98 -3.74
N SER A 53 -1.41 -9.91 -2.57
CA SER A 53 -1.30 -11.02 -1.65
C SER A 53 -2.65 -11.35 -1.02
N ASP A 54 -3.21 -12.49 -1.42
CA ASP A 54 -4.54 -12.98 -0.99
C ASP A 54 -4.62 -13.29 0.52
N LYS A 55 -3.48 -13.38 1.21
CA LYS A 55 -3.43 -13.88 2.59
C LYS A 55 -3.37 -12.81 3.68
N TYR A 56 -2.87 -11.60 3.39
CA TYR A 56 -2.41 -10.71 4.48
C TYR A 56 -2.64 -9.21 4.30
N VAL A 57 -3.24 -8.73 3.20
CA VAL A 57 -3.43 -7.28 3.04
C VAL A 57 -4.56 -6.80 3.94
N THR A 58 -4.19 -6.34 5.12
CA THR A 58 -5.09 -5.60 6.00
C THR A 58 -5.18 -4.15 5.52
N SER A 59 -6.35 -3.53 5.72
CA SER A 59 -6.55 -2.12 5.40
C SER A 59 -5.59 -1.19 6.15
N SER A 60 -5.01 -1.63 7.28
CA SER A 60 -3.99 -0.91 8.04
C SER A 60 -2.64 -0.76 7.35
N VAL A 61 -2.34 -1.61 6.36
CA VAL A 61 -1.04 -1.64 5.67
C VAL A 61 -1.04 -0.78 4.40
N ILE A 62 -2.22 -0.39 3.90
CA ILE A 62 -2.38 0.38 2.66
C ILE A 62 -1.62 1.72 2.71
N ILE A 63 -1.85 2.52 3.75
CA ILE A 63 -1.19 3.83 3.91
C ILE A 63 0.33 3.68 4.09
N PRO A 64 0.83 2.83 5.00
CA PRO A 64 2.27 2.58 5.14
C PRO A 64 2.94 2.15 3.83
N LEU A 65 2.32 1.27 3.05
CA LEU A 65 2.88 0.80 1.79
C LEU A 65 2.97 1.92 0.75
N ILE A 66 1.94 2.76 0.62
CA ILE A 66 1.96 3.90 -0.28
C ILE A 66 3.07 4.87 0.11
N MET A 67 3.21 5.17 1.41
CA MET A 67 4.27 6.06 1.92
C MET A 67 5.66 5.48 1.72
N GLY A 68 5.84 4.18 1.99
CA GLY A 68 7.09 3.48 1.73
C GLY A 68 7.49 3.51 0.26
N ALA A 69 6.56 3.20 -0.64
CA ALA A 69 6.80 3.25 -2.09
C ALA A 69 7.17 4.67 -2.56
N GLN A 70 6.47 5.69 -2.08
CA GLN A 70 6.78 7.09 -2.39
C GLN A 70 8.17 7.49 -1.90
N HIS A 71 8.55 7.06 -0.69
CA HIS A 71 9.87 7.33 -0.12
C HIS A 71 11.01 6.68 -0.92
N LEU A 72 10.82 5.43 -1.35
CA LEU A 72 11.78 4.72 -2.20
C LEU A 72 11.99 5.43 -3.54
N VAL A 73 10.90 5.86 -4.19
CA VAL A 73 10.98 6.63 -5.45
C VAL A 73 11.66 7.98 -5.22
N MET A 74 11.38 8.66 -4.12
CA MET A 74 12.00 9.95 -3.78
C MET A 74 13.51 9.83 -3.56
N ASN A 75 13.97 8.75 -2.94
CA ASN A 75 15.39 8.51 -2.68
C ASN A 75 16.18 7.97 -3.88
N SER A 76 15.49 7.47 -4.91
CA SER A 76 16.13 7.02 -6.14
C SER A 76 16.80 8.18 -6.87
N LYS A 77 18.01 7.94 -7.38
CA LYS A 77 18.83 8.93 -8.11
C LYS A 77 19.10 8.44 -9.52
N PRO A 78 18.19 8.69 -10.48
CA PRO A 78 18.44 8.36 -11.88
C PRO A 78 19.58 9.20 -12.45
N ALA A 79 20.38 8.62 -13.35
CA ALA A 79 21.49 9.32 -14.00
C ALA A 79 21.06 10.01 -15.31
N ALA A 80 20.08 9.43 -16.00
CA ALA A 80 19.54 9.94 -17.25
C ALA A 80 18.39 10.94 -17.02
N THR A 81 18.31 11.94 -17.90
CA THR A 81 17.23 12.95 -17.93
C THR A 81 15.83 12.32 -18.06
N VAL A 82 15.73 11.20 -18.79
CA VAL A 82 14.48 10.44 -18.93
C VAL A 82 14.09 9.81 -17.59
N GLY A 83 15.05 9.30 -16.82
CA GLY A 83 14.81 8.74 -15.49
C GLY A 83 14.35 9.81 -14.49
N GLU A 84 14.95 11.01 -14.52
CA GLU A 84 14.48 12.15 -13.72
C GLU A 84 13.04 12.51 -14.07
N ARG A 85 12.72 12.60 -15.36
CA ARG A 85 11.36 12.88 -15.80
C ARG A 85 10.37 11.81 -15.35
N LEU A 86 10.75 10.53 -15.43
CA LEU A 86 9.93 9.43 -14.94
C LEU A 86 9.68 9.56 -13.43
N LYS A 87 10.71 9.87 -12.65
CA LYS A 87 10.59 10.10 -11.21
C LYS A 87 9.60 11.21 -10.87
N GLU A 88 9.68 12.36 -11.55
CA GLU A 88 8.74 13.47 -11.37
C GLU A 88 7.29 13.03 -11.63
N VAL A 89 7.05 12.38 -12.77
CA VAL A 89 5.72 11.91 -13.16
C VAL A 89 5.21 10.86 -12.16
N LEU A 90 6.07 9.97 -11.68
CA LEU A 90 5.70 8.99 -10.67
C LEU A 90 5.24 9.69 -9.38
N LEU A 91 6.04 10.60 -8.83
CA LEU A 91 5.71 11.32 -7.60
C LEU A 91 4.42 12.15 -7.74
N GLU A 92 4.18 12.77 -8.90
CA GLU A 92 2.91 13.43 -9.21
C GLU A 92 1.72 12.45 -9.22
N ASN A 93 1.90 11.24 -9.75
CA ASN A 93 0.85 10.23 -9.74
C ASN A 93 0.61 9.63 -8.34
N PHE A 94 1.65 9.47 -7.52
CA PHE A 94 1.50 9.10 -6.11
C PHE A 94 0.65 10.14 -5.38
N SER A 95 0.97 11.43 -5.53
CA SER A 95 0.20 12.48 -4.85
C SER A 95 -1.24 12.58 -5.38
N LYS A 96 -1.44 12.47 -6.68
CA LYS A 96 -2.76 12.60 -7.31
C LYS A 96 -3.68 11.41 -7.03
N ARG A 97 -3.16 10.18 -7.11
CA ARG A 97 -3.97 8.95 -7.09
C ARG A 97 -3.92 8.24 -5.74
N LEU A 98 -2.83 8.38 -4.99
CA LEU A 98 -2.59 7.59 -3.79
C LEU A 98 -2.69 8.41 -2.48
N SER A 99 -2.43 9.72 -2.48
CA SER A 99 -2.68 10.55 -1.30
C SER A 99 -4.14 10.58 -0.80
N PRO A 100 -5.18 10.44 -1.65
CA PRO A 100 -6.56 10.40 -1.16
C PRO A 100 -6.86 9.22 -0.23
N TYR A 101 -6.07 8.13 -0.26
CA TYR A 101 -6.27 6.99 0.63
C TYR A 101 -5.98 7.33 2.09
N GLU A 102 -5.14 8.33 2.38
CA GLU A 102 -4.93 8.79 3.75
C GLU A 102 -6.19 9.45 4.36
N LYS A 103 -7.07 9.98 3.51
CA LYS A 103 -8.33 10.63 3.94
C LYS A 103 -9.52 9.69 3.95
N GLN A 104 -9.38 8.51 3.35
CA GLN A 104 -10.47 7.53 3.33
C GLN A 104 -10.61 6.89 4.71
N VAL A 105 -11.86 6.84 5.20
CA VAL A 105 -12.21 6.37 6.54
C VAL A 105 -11.64 4.98 6.85
N ILE A 106 -11.81 4.02 5.94
CA ILE A 106 -11.43 2.62 6.20
C ILE A 106 -9.91 2.46 6.37
N PRO A 107 -9.06 2.82 5.40
CA PRO A 107 -7.61 2.67 5.54
C PRO A 107 -7.05 3.58 6.63
N SER A 108 -7.55 4.81 6.80
CA SER A 108 -7.03 5.73 7.81
C SER A 108 -7.35 5.25 9.22
N SER A 109 -8.59 4.86 9.48
CA SER A 109 -8.98 4.33 10.79
C SER A 109 -8.26 3.01 11.09
N ALA A 110 -8.18 2.09 10.12
CA ALA A 110 -7.47 0.83 10.31
C ALA A 110 -5.98 1.04 10.61
N THR A 111 -5.33 1.99 9.94
CA THR A 111 -3.91 2.31 10.15
C THR A 111 -3.66 2.92 11.54
N ILE A 112 -4.54 3.82 12.00
CA ILE A 112 -4.42 4.41 13.34
C ILE A 112 -4.64 3.37 14.45
N LEU A 113 -5.61 2.48 14.27
CA LEU A 113 -5.92 1.42 15.23
C LEU A 113 -4.83 0.34 15.28
N ASP A 114 -4.04 0.21 14.22
CA ASP A 114 -2.91 -0.72 14.18
C ASP A 114 -1.75 -0.19 15.05
N PRO A 115 -1.37 -0.92 16.12
CA PRO A 115 -0.34 -0.48 17.04
C PRO A 115 1.05 -0.33 16.39
N GLN A 116 1.30 -0.97 15.24
CA GLN A 116 2.57 -0.89 14.53
C GLN A 116 2.74 0.45 13.79
N PHE A 117 1.65 1.03 13.30
CA PHE A 117 1.67 2.19 12.40
C PHE A 117 1.25 3.47 13.12
N LYS A 118 0.08 3.46 13.77
CA LYS A 118 -0.49 4.64 14.45
C LYS A 118 -0.41 5.89 13.56
N LYS A 119 0.06 7.01 14.11
CA LYS A 119 0.25 8.27 13.37
C LYS A 119 1.50 8.30 12.47
N ILE A 120 2.47 7.41 12.70
CA ILE A 120 3.79 7.45 12.04
C ILE A 120 3.69 7.09 10.55
N ALA A 121 2.69 6.29 10.19
CA ALA A 121 2.51 5.84 8.82
C ALA A 121 1.96 6.89 7.85
N PHE A 122 1.48 8.04 8.34
CA PHE A 122 0.88 9.08 7.51
C PHE A 122 1.95 10.05 6.99
N GLY A 123 1.83 10.47 5.73
CA GLY A 123 2.67 11.53 5.18
C GLY A 123 2.30 12.92 5.69
N LEU A 124 1.03 13.14 6.03
CA LEU A 124 0.51 14.40 6.57
C LEU A 124 -0.04 14.22 7.99
N GLU A 125 0.52 14.97 8.94
CA GLU A 125 0.09 14.95 10.35
C GLU A 125 -1.37 15.40 10.51
N GLU A 126 -1.85 16.29 9.64
CA GLU A 126 -3.26 16.73 9.63
C GLU A 126 -4.20 15.54 9.41
N ASN A 127 -3.93 14.70 8.39
CA ASN A 127 -4.74 13.52 8.09
C ASN A 127 -4.71 12.50 9.25
N ALA A 128 -3.54 12.32 9.87
CA ALA A 128 -3.39 11.44 11.03
C ALA A 128 -4.21 11.93 12.24
N SER A 129 -4.22 13.25 12.47
CA SER A 129 -4.99 13.87 13.55
C SER A 129 -6.50 13.78 13.29
N GLU A 130 -6.94 13.98 12.05
CA GLU A 130 -8.35 13.86 11.65
C GLU A 130 -8.85 12.42 11.85
N ALA A 131 -8.08 11.43 11.39
CA ALA A 131 -8.41 10.01 11.57
C ALA A 131 -8.47 9.62 13.05
N TYR A 132 -7.54 10.15 13.86
CA TYR A 132 -7.54 9.93 15.31
C TYR A 132 -8.78 10.52 15.99
N ASN A 133 -9.10 11.77 15.70
CA ASN A 133 -10.28 12.44 16.27
C ASN A 133 -11.56 11.72 15.89
N ARG A 134 -11.66 11.24 14.64
CA ARG A 134 -12.79 10.47 14.19
C ARG A 134 -12.98 9.17 14.99
N ILE A 135 -11.90 8.42 15.23
CA ILE A 135 -11.96 7.20 16.04
C ILE A 135 -12.37 7.53 17.48
N GLN A 136 -11.87 8.63 18.02
CA GLN A 136 -12.22 9.10 19.36
C GLN A 136 -13.72 9.42 19.45
N ASP A 137 -14.26 10.16 18.49
CA ASP A 137 -15.70 10.50 18.42
C ASP A 137 -16.57 9.24 18.29
N GLU A 138 -16.15 8.27 17.45
CA GLU A 138 -16.84 6.98 17.31
C GLU A 138 -16.80 6.17 18.62
N ALA A 139 -15.68 6.17 19.34
CA ALA A 139 -15.55 5.50 20.64
C ALA A 139 -16.43 6.14 21.72
N ASP A 140 -16.47 7.47 21.78
CA ASP A 140 -17.30 8.21 22.74
C ASP A 140 -18.79 8.01 22.45
N ALA A 141 -19.19 7.94 21.18
CA ALA A 141 -20.55 7.60 20.77
C ALA A 141 -20.97 6.17 21.19
N LEU A 142 -20.05 5.21 21.10
CA LEU A 142 -20.31 3.84 21.57
C LEU A 142 -20.51 3.78 23.09
N HIS A 143 -19.68 4.48 23.88
CA HIS A 143 -19.85 4.56 25.33
C HIS A 143 -21.19 5.18 25.73
N LEU A 144 -21.70 6.18 25.00
CA LEU A 144 -23.00 6.76 25.27
C LEU A 144 -24.15 5.81 24.91
N ARG A 145 -24.02 5.05 23.83
CA ARG A 145 -25.00 4.04 23.39
C ARG A 145 -25.10 2.86 24.35
N GLU A 146 -24.00 2.47 24.99
CA GLU A 146 -23.98 1.39 25.99
C GLU A 146 -24.69 1.80 27.29
N ASN A 147 -24.68 3.10 27.64
CA ASN A 147 -25.36 3.65 28.82
C ASN A 147 -26.86 3.91 28.60
N VAL A 148 -27.31 4.08 27.36
CA VAL A 148 -28.73 4.18 27.00
C VAL A 148 -29.21 2.81 26.55
N GLY A 149 -29.57 1.95 27.49
CA GLY A 149 -30.04 0.60 27.22
C GLY A 149 -31.12 0.58 26.13
N VAL A 150 -30.78 0.00 24.98
CA VAL A 150 -31.73 -0.25 23.89
C VAL A 150 -31.99 -1.75 23.83
N SER A 151 -33.12 -2.14 24.41
CA SER A 151 -33.90 -3.28 23.96
C SER A 151 -34.29 -3.03 22.50
N THR A 152 -33.66 -3.70 21.56
CA THR A 152 -34.19 -3.83 20.20
C THR A 152 -34.05 -5.27 19.78
N SER A 153 -35.19 -5.88 19.53
CA SER A 153 -35.42 -7.21 19.00
C SER A 153 -34.46 -7.53 17.86
N GLU A 154 -33.62 -8.53 18.08
CA GLU A 154 -32.81 -9.19 17.06
C GLU A 154 -33.78 -9.88 16.07
N GLU A 155 -33.83 -9.40 14.83
CA GLU A 155 -34.28 -10.24 13.72
C GLU A 155 -33.18 -11.25 13.41
N GLU A 156 -33.46 -12.52 13.69
CA GLU A 156 -32.61 -13.66 13.43
C GLU A 156 -32.30 -13.79 11.93
N ILE A 157 -31.01 -13.69 11.58
CA ILE A 157 -30.46 -14.25 10.33
C ILE A 157 -29.92 -15.64 10.69
N PRO A 158 -30.23 -16.70 9.92
CA PRO A 158 -30.04 -18.06 10.37
C PRO A 158 -28.56 -18.42 10.55
N THR A 159 -28.33 -19.06 11.69
CA THR A 159 -27.06 -19.51 12.24
C THR A 159 -26.39 -20.57 11.37
N SER A 160 -25.18 -20.30 10.87
CA SER A 160 -24.20 -21.36 10.61
C SER A 160 -23.26 -21.44 11.80
N THR A 161 -23.44 -22.49 12.61
CA THR A 161 -22.65 -22.83 13.79
C THR A 161 -21.15 -22.78 13.51
N SER A 162 -20.45 -21.78 14.04
CA SER A 162 -19.02 -21.87 14.31
C SER A 162 -18.80 -21.55 15.78
N LYS A 163 -18.17 -22.51 16.47
CA LYS A 163 -17.92 -22.48 17.91
C LYS A 163 -17.26 -21.15 18.28
N GLU A 164 -17.87 -20.39 19.19
CA GLU A 164 -17.22 -19.25 19.82
C GLU A 164 -15.85 -19.70 20.35
N SER A 165 -14.77 -19.16 19.79
CA SER A 165 -13.42 -19.54 20.16
C SER A 165 -13.16 -19.16 21.62
N SER A 166 -12.81 -20.13 22.47
CA SER A 166 -12.45 -19.97 23.89
C SER A 166 -11.31 -18.98 24.17
N LEU A 167 -10.70 -18.39 23.15
CA LEU A 167 -9.66 -17.36 23.26
C LEU A 167 -10.19 -16.04 23.84
N TRP A 168 -11.42 -15.64 23.49
CA TRP A 168 -11.93 -14.31 23.85
C TRP A 168 -12.60 -14.25 25.22
N SER A 169 -12.96 -15.40 25.81
CA SER A 169 -13.56 -15.46 27.16
C SER A 169 -12.58 -15.00 28.26
N PHE A 170 -11.27 -15.09 28.01
CA PHE A 170 -10.24 -14.65 28.96
C PHE A 170 -10.25 -13.13 29.17
N PHE A 171 -10.49 -12.36 28.11
CA PHE A 171 -10.44 -10.89 28.18
C PHE A 171 -11.69 -10.28 28.81
N LYS A 172 -12.87 -10.91 28.63
CA LYS A 172 -14.12 -10.46 29.28
C LYS A 172 -14.05 -10.55 30.82
N LYS A 173 -13.28 -11.49 31.35
CA LYS A 173 -13.17 -11.71 32.81
C LYS A 173 -12.33 -10.64 33.53
N LYS A 174 -11.59 -9.80 32.81
CA LYS A 174 -10.68 -8.81 33.41
C LYS A 174 -11.26 -7.40 33.57
N ASN A 175 -12.43 -7.11 32.99
CA ASN A 175 -13.12 -5.82 33.12
C ASN A 175 -14.26 -5.79 34.17
N CYS A 176 -14.39 -6.83 35.00
CA CYS A 176 -15.22 -6.78 36.20
C CYS A 176 -14.34 -6.67 37.44
N ARG A 177 -13.87 -5.46 37.74
CA ARG A 177 -13.50 -5.04 39.10
C ARG A 177 -13.49 -3.54 39.22
#